data_AF-A0A3N0XZX3-F1
#
_entry.id   AF-A0A3N0XZX3-F1
#
_cell.length_a   1.000
_cell.length_b   1.000
_cell.length_c   1.000
_cell.angle_alpha   90.00
_cell.angle_beta   90.00
_cell.angle_gamma   90.00
#
_symmetry.space_group_name_H-M   'P 1'
#
loop_
_entity.id
_entity.type
_entity.pdbx_description
1 polymer ?
#
loop_
_entity_poly.entity_id
_entity_poly.type
_entity_poly.pdbx_seq_one_letter_code
_entity_poly.pdbx_strand_id
1 'polypeptide(L)'
;MRVICSSLVLLTICLGHGGQLASAEGVSCPSIQVEDWKFPQTARHNITGFNLARRFSLLKNSEVKKIRNPRGPVILRLGKVQLIQPTE
;
A
#
# COMPACT_ATOMS: atom_id res chain seq x y z
N MET A 1 -6.41 47.15 -11.39
CA MET A 1 -7.43 46.49 -10.56
C MET A 1 -7.75 45.05 -10.98
N ARG A 2 -7.82 44.70 -12.28
CA ARG A 2 -8.12 43.32 -12.72
C ARG A 2 -7.05 42.26 -12.41
N VAL A 3 -5.78 42.66 -12.40
CA VAL A 3 -4.63 41.74 -12.18
C VAL A 3 -4.56 41.27 -10.72
N ILE A 4 -4.92 42.13 -9.78
CA ILE A 4 -4.90 41.87 -8.33
C ILE A 4 -5.97 40.85 -7.93
N CYS A 5 -7.12 40.89 -8.61
CA CYS A 5 -8.21 39.96 -8.38
C CYS A 5 -7.84 38.55 -8.88
N SER A 6 -7.15 38.46 -10.03
CA SER A 6 -6.68 37.19 -10.60
C SER A 6 -5.63 36.50 -9.73
N SER A 7 -4.72 37.25 -9.10
CA SER A 7 -3.73 36.69 -8.18
C SER A 7 -4.35 36.21 -6.87
N LEU A 8 -5.41 36.87 -6.38
CA LEU A 8 -6.10 36.48 -5.15
C LEU A 8 -6.85 35.14 -5.31
N VAL A 9 -7.48 34.93 -6.48
CA VAL A 9 -8.15 33.67 -6.82
C VAL A 9 -7.16 32.52 -6.99
N LEU A 10 -5.96 32.79 -7.52
CA LEU A 10 -4.92 31.77 -7.64
C LEU A 10 -4.40 31.33 -6.26
N LEU A 11 -4.24 32.27 -5.32
CA LEU A 11 -3.82 31.95 -3.95
C LEU A 11 -4.84 31.06 -3.21
N THR A 12 -6.14 31.32 -3.37
CA THR A 12 -7.18 30.52 -2.68
C THR A 12 -7.28 29.09 -3.21
N ILE A 13 -6.99 28.87 -4.50
CA ILE A 13 -6.95 27.51 -5.08
C ILE A 13 -5.74 26.73 -4.55
N CYS A 14 -4.59 27.37 -4.37
CA CYS A 14 -3.40 26.72 -3.80
C CYS A 14 -3.55 26.39 -2.30
N LEU A 15 -4.34 27.17 -1.56
CA LEU A 15 -4.61 26.95 -0.14
C LEU A 15 -5.76 25.95 0.12
N GLY A 16 -6.58 25.64 -0.89
CA GLY A 16 -7.85 24.93 -0.71
C GLY A 16 -7.88 23.43 -1.02
N HIS A 17 -6.76 22.78 -1.35
CA HIS A 17 -6.74 21.34 -1.70
C HIS A 17 -5.63 20.53 -1.03
N GLY A 18 -5.15 20.99 0.12
CA GLY A 18 -4.53 20.12 1.10
C GLY A 18 -5.60 19.66 2.05
N GLY A 19 -6.38 18.64 1.67
CA GLY A 19 -7.26 17.97 2.63
C GLY A 19 -6.40 17.56 3.81
N GLN A 20 -6.54 18.28 4.91
CA GLN A 20 -6.02 17.88 6.20
C GLN A 20 -6.78 16.59 6.52
N LEU A 21 -6.26 15.45 6.06
CA LEU A 21 -6.52 14.20 6.76
C LEU A 21 -6.07 14.52 8.17
N ALA A 22 -7.04 14.83 9.03
CA ALA A 22 -6.81 14.97 10.44
C ALA A 22 -5.90 13.80 10.79
N SER A 23 -4.70 14.13 11.28
CA SER A 23 -3.82 13.13 11.87
C SER A 23 -4.59 12.65 13.09
N ALA A 24 -5.55 11.74 12.88
CA ALA A 24 -6.08 10.89 13.92
C ALA A 24 -4.82 10.37 14.60
N GLU A 25 -4.68 10.62 15.90
CA GLU A 25 -3.59 10.04 16.67
C GLU A 25 -3.50 8.57 16.28
N GLY A 26 -2.43 8.22 15.55
CA GLY A 26 -2.36 6.96 14.85
C GLY A 26 -2.41 5.86 15.90
N VAL A 27 -3.43 5.01 15.85
CA VAL A 27 -3.48 3.82 16.69
C VAL A 27 -2.19 3.04 16.43
N SER A 28 -1.42 2.75 17.48
CA SER A 28 -0.19 1.99 17.32
C SER A 28 -0.50 0.68 16.62
N CYS A 29 0.20 0.38 15.53
CA CYS A 29 0.03 -0.89 14.84
C CYS A 29 0.21 -2.03 15.84
N PRO A 30 -0.68 -3.03 15.87
CA PRO A 30 -0.55 -4.15 16.79
C PRO A 30 0.81 -4.82 16.58
N SER A 31 1.43 -5.27 17.67
CA SER A 31 2.69 -6.01 17.64
C SER A 31 2.45 -7.42 17.11
N ILE A 32 2.09 -7.53 15.83
CA ILE A 32 1.92 -8.81 15.16
C ILE A 32 3.31 -9.32 14.76
N GLN A 33 3.64 -10.56 15.17
CA GLN A 33 4.83 -11.22 14.67
C GLN A 33 4.69 -11.36 13.16
N VAL A 34 5.76 -11.01 12.42
CA VAL A 34 5.83 -11.09 10.96
C VAL A 34 5.19 -12.39 10.49
N GLU A 35 4.20 -12.29 9.61
CA GLU A 35 3.47 -13.43 9.06
C GLU A 35 4.40 -14.22 8.09
N ASP A 36 5.39 -14.93 8.64
CA ASP A 36 6.45 -15.73 8.01
C ASP A 36 7.09 -15.12 6.74
N TRP A 37 7.08 -13.80 6.60
CA TRP A 37 7.59 -13.14 5.42
C TRP A 37 9.12 -13.18 5.42
N LYS A 38 9.69 -14.09 4.63
CA LYS A 38 11.13 -14.15 4.38
C LYS A 38 11.52 -12.98 3.46
N PHE A 39 11.87 -11.84 4.05
CA PHE A 39 12.55 -10.77 3.31
C PHE A 39 13.88 -11.30 2.75
N PRO A 40 14.33 -10.84 1.56
CA PRO A 40 15.67 -11.13 1.06
C PRO A 40 16.70 -10.60 2.07
N GLN A 41 17.41 -11.53 2.73
CA GLN A 41 18.59 -11.50 3.63
C GLN A 41 18.97 -10.26 4.47
N THR A 42 18.58 -9.03 4.15
CA THR A 42 18.68 -7.87 5.04
C THR A 42 17.40 -7.77 5.88
N ALA A 43 17.06 -8.85 6.58
CA ALA A 43 15.92 -8.87 7.49
C ALA A 43 16.16 -7.83 8.58
N ARG A 44 15.64 -6.61 8.40
CA ARG A 44 15.59 -5.62 9.45
C ARG A 44 14.76 -6.24 10.56
N HIS A 45 15.39 -6.48 11.70
CA HIS A 45 14.72 -6.95 12.90
C HIS A 45 13.63 -5.91 13.27
N ASN A 46 12.46 -6.36 13.74
CA ASN A 46 11.34 -5.51 14.20
C ASN A 46 10.47 -4.85 13.11
N ILE A 47 10.22 -5.51 11.97
CA ILE A 47 9.16 -5.08 11.06
C ILE A 47 7.85 -5.76 11.49
N THR A 48 6.77 -5.01 11.67
CA THR A 48 5.41 -5.55 11.71
C THR A 48 4.84 -5.56 10.29
N GLY A 49 4.08 -6.59 9.90
CA GLY A 49 3.52 -6.64 8.55
C GLY A 49 2.77 -7.91 8.22
N PHE A 50 1.85 -7.78 7.26
CA PHE A 50 0.99 -8.86 6.78
C PHE A 50 1.47 -9.42 5.45
N ASN A 51 1.36 -10.73 5.29
CA ASN A 51 1.66 -11.41 4.05
C ASN A 51 0.38 -11.50 3.20
N LEU A 52 0.10 -10.47 2.41
CA LEU A 52 -1.10 -10.45 1.56
C LEU A 52 -1.14 -11.63 0.56
N ALA A 53 0.03 -12.06 0.06
CA ALA A 53 0.09 -13.21 -0.83
C ALA A 53 -0.37 -14.51 -0.15
N ARG A 54 -0.12 -14.65 1.15
CA ARG A 54 -0.60 -15.76 1.99
C ARG A 54 -2.05 -15.56 2.39
N ARG A 55 -2.45 -14.38 2.85
CA ARG A 55 -3.84 -14.08 3.27
C ARG A 55 -4.85 -14.35 2.16
N PHE A 56 -4.55 -13.88 0.94
CA PHE A 56 -5.38 -14.16 -0.24
C PHE A 56 -5.09 -15.52 -0.89
N SER A 57 -4.22 -16.35 -0.30
CA SER A 57 -3.81 -17.65 -0.84
C SER A 57 -3.41 -17.60 -2.33
N LEU A 58 -2.73 -16.53 -2.75
CA LEU A 58 -2.49 -16.22 -4.16
C LEU A 58 -1.71 -17.33 -4.88
N LEU A 59 -0.78 -17.99 -4.17
CA LEU A 59 0.02 -19.08 -4.74
C LEU A 59 -0.79 -20.36 -5.00
N LYS A 60 -1.97 -20.51 -4.38
CA LYS A 60 -2.88 -21.65 -4.56
C LYS A 60 -3.96 -21.37 -5.60
N ASN A 61 -4.13 -20.12 -6.02
CA ASN A 61 -5.20 -19.72 -6.91
C ASN A 61 -4.79 -19.94 -8.38
N SER A 62 -5.63 -20.66 -9.14
CA SER A 62 -5.36 -21.02 -10.54
C SER A 62 -5.33 -19.83 -11.50
N GLU A 63 -6.02 -18.74 -11.16
CA GLU A 63 -6.02 -17.51 -11.96
C GLU A 63 -4.68 -16.75 -11.84
N VAL A 64 -3.88 -17.04 -10.81
CA VAL A 64 -2.60 -16.38 -10.56
C VAL A 64 -1.48 -17.08 -11.34
N LYS A 65 -0.84 -16.34 -12.23
CA LYS A 65 0.32 -16.83 -12.99
C LYS A 65 1.62 -16.34 -12.36
N LYS A 66 2.51 -17.29 -12.05
CA LYS A 66 3.86 -17.00 -11.56
C LYS A 66 4.81 -16.74 -12.73
N ILE A 67 5.34 -15.53 -12.80
CA ILE A 67 6.35 -15.12 -13.79
C ILE A 67 7.71 -15.10 -13.09
N ARG A 68 8.64 -15.94 -13.55
CA ARG A 68 10.01 -15.98 -13.02
C ARG A 68 10.87 -15.01 -13.80
N ASN A 69 11.49 -14.06 -13.10
CA ASN A 69 12.56 -13.26 -13.65
C ASN A 69 13.91 -13.96 -13.34
N PRO A 70 14.69 -14.39 -14.34
CA PRO A 70 15.92 -15.16 -14.12
C PRO A 70 16.93 -14.50 -13.17
N ARG A 71 16.94 -13.16 -13.11
CA ARG A 71 17.84 -12.38 -12.24
C ARG A 71 17.09 -11.46 -11.28
N GLY A 72 15.81 -11.71 -11.04
CA GLY A 72 14.98 -10.80 -10.26
C GLY A 72 13.90 -11.50 -9.44
N PRO A 73 13.01 -10.72 -8.80
CA PRO A 73 11.98 -11.27 -7.96
C PRO A 73 10.96 -12.07 -8.78
N VAL A 74 10.28 -12.98 -8.09
CA VAL A 74 9.10 -13.66 -8.62
C VAL A 74 7.95 -12.66 -8.69
N ILE A 75 7.31 -12.55 -9.85
CA ILE A 75 6.15 -11.70 -10.05
C ILE A 75 4.90 -12.58 -10.11
N LEU A 76 3.84 -12.21 -9.39
CA LEU A 76 2.53 -12.87 -9.44
C LEU A 76 1.57 -12.01 -10.28
N ARG A 77 1.15 -12.51 -11.44
CA ARG A 77 0.10 -11.90 -12.27
C ARG A 77 -1.26 -12.39 -11.79
N LEU A 78 -2.10 -11.49 -11.27
CA LEU A 78 -3.27 -11.85 -10.45
C LEU A 78 -4.53 -12.28 -11.21
N GLY A 79 -4.65 -12.02 -12.52
CA GLY A 79 -5.83 -12.47 -13.28
C GLY A 79 -7.14 -11.92 -12.71
N LYS A 80 -8.15 -12.79 -12.55
CA LYS A 80 -9.49 -12.44 -12.01
C LYS A 80 -9.65 -12.74 -10.50
N VAL A 81 -8.56 -12.82 -9.75
CA VAL A 81 -8.64 -13.06 -8.30
C VAL A 81 -9.34 -11.91 -7.58
N GLN A 82 -10.28 -12.25 -6.71
CA GLN A 82 -10.90 -11.30 -5.78
C GLN A 82 -9.94 -11.00 -4.64
N LEU A 83 -9.56 -9.72 -4.49
CA LEU A 83 -8.64 -9.23 -3.45
C LEU A 83 -9.37 -8.44 -2.37
N ILE A 84 -10.67 -8.67 -2.25
CA ILE A 84 -11.52 -8.03 -1.23
C ILE A 84 -11.82 -9.08 -0.18
N GLN A 85 -11.34 -8.84 1.03
CA GLN A 85 -11.64 -9.67 2.19
C GLN A 85 -11.95 -8.74 3.36
N PRO A 86 -13.03 -8.98 4.12
CA PRO A 86 -13.26 -8.28 5.37
C PRO A 86 -12.03 -8.42 6.28
N THR A 87 -11.62 -7.32 6.88
CA THR A 87 -10.64 -7.35 7.96
C THR A 87 -11.44 -7.29 9.26
N GLU A 88 -11.24 -8.25 10.15
CA GLU A 88 -11.79 -8.22 11.51
C GLU A 88 -11.02 -7.22 12.39
#